data_AF-A0AAE0E6L5-F1
#
_entry.id   AF-A0AAE0E6L5-F1
#
_cell.length_a   1.000
_cell.length_b   1.000
_cell.length_c   1.000
_cell.angle_alpha   90.00
_cell.angle_beta   90.00
_cell.angle_gamma   90.00
#
_symmetry.space_group_name_H-M   'P 1'
#
loop_
_entity.id
_entity.type
_entity.pdbx_description
1 polymer ?
#
loop_
_entity_poly.entity_id
_entity_poly.type
_entity_poly.pdbx_seq_one_letter_code
_entity_poly.pdbx_strand_id
1 'polypeptide(L)'
;MDNQVLEITRRPNSESLDDRSTWFNDTWEERMHGADVQRRLVLLENLDPSCTSADVEDIIWHAFEELCTAKMVQRNAISSPHSGQAYAIFKKEAIAEMVIAKLDEGCLLLSNGRPLIGSKRAPCSTKKQSTFFGHIIIEKLKFQVPREMREAMSTSHCSQPNTLEYDMAMEWCLQQERSDRALKALYKRQGEELRRLKAELKSKF
;
A
#
# COMPACT_ATOMS: atom_id res chain seq x y z
N MET A 1 -8.20 -26.75 17.61
CA MET A 1 -7.74 -25.43 17.17
C MET A 1 -8.99 -24.66 16.82
N ASP A 2 -9.40 -23.78 17.73
CA ASP A 2 -10.70 -23.13 17.66
C ASP A 2 -10.56 -21.91 16.74
N ASN A 3 -11.08 -22.02 15.51
CA ASN A 3 -11.19 -20.89 14.59
C ASN A 3 -12.31 -19.98 15.11
N GLN A 4 -11.98 -19.05 16.00
CA GLN A 4 -12.90 -17.99 16.42
C GLN A 4 -13.05 -16.98 15.29
N VAL A 5 -14.22 -16.99 14.66
CA VAL A 5 -14.66 -15.91 13.77
C VAL A 5 -14.95 -14.69 14.65
N LEU A 6 -14.11 -13.65 14.54
CA LEU A 6 -14.27 -12.43 15.32
C LEU A 6 -15.40 -11.56 14.75
N GLU A 7 -16.46 -11.37 15.54
CA GLU A 7 -17.44 -10.32 15.30
C GLU A 7 -16.88 -8.97 15.74
N ILE A 8 -16.79 -8.02 14.81
CA ILE A 8 -16.21 -6.70 15.04
C ILE A 8 -17.32 -5.75 15.50
N THR A 9 -17.27 -5.31 16.75
CA THR A 9 -18.13 -4.25 17.29
C THR A 9 -17.37 -2.93 17.35
N ARG A 10 -18.06 -1.78 17.31
CA ARG A 10 -17.38 -0.49 17.43
C ARG A 10 -16.68 -0.37 18.78
N ARG A 11 -15.41 0.05 18.79
CA ARG A 11 -14.72 0.37 20.04
C ARG A 11 -15.42 1.54 20.76
N PRO A 12 -15.40 1.58 22.11
CA PRO A 12 -15.82 2.77 22.84
C PRO A 12 -14.96 3.98 22.42
N ASN A 13 -15.55 5.18 22.40
CA ASN A 13 -14.86 6.44 22.10
C ASN A 13 -13.76 6.70 23.15
N SER A 14 -12.61 6.05 23.01
CA SER A 14 -11.39 6.38 23.71
C SER A 14 -10.64 7.42 22.88
N GLU A 15 -10.07 8.37 23.59
CA GLU A 15 -9.29 9.48 23.07
C GLU A 15 -8.36 8.98 21.97
N SER A 16 -8.62 9.45 20.74
CA SER A 16 -7.68 9.31 19.64
C SER A 16 -6.29 9.65 20.16
N LEU A 17 -5.28 8.91 19.71
CA LEU A 17 -3.87 9.17 20.05
C LEU A 17 -3.44 10.64 19.74
N ASP A 18 -4.27 11.36 18.99
CA ASP A 18 -4.29 12.81 18.87
C ASP A 18 -4.71 13.49 20.17
N ASP A 19 -3.68 13.83 20.96
CA ASP A 19 -3.75 14.92 21.94
C ASP A 19 -4.39 16.13 21.26
N ARG A 20 -5.60 16.48 21.70
CA ARG A 20 -6.55 17.37 21.00
C ARG A 20 -6.14 18.85 21.09
N SER A 21 -4.86 19.15 21.30
CA SER A 21 -4.39 20.42 21.85
C SER A 21 -3.26 21.13 21.07
N THR A 22 -2.83 20.62 19.90
CA THR A 22 -1.84 21.32 19.08
C THR A 22 -2.44 21.84 17.78
N TRP A 23 -2.45 23.16 17.61
CA TRP A 23 -2.88 23.89 16.41
C TRP A 23 -2.13 23.51 15.11
N PHE A 24 -1.09 22.66 15.21
CA PHE A 24 -0.38 22.04 14.10
C PHE A 24 -0.37 20.53 14.30
N ASN A 25 -1.25 19.82 13.60
CA ASN A 25 -1.18 18.36 13.53
C ASN A 25 -0.27 17.98 12.35
N ASP A 26 0.74 17.16 12.62
CA ASP A 26 1.56 16.54 11.59
C ASP A 26 0.66 15.88 10.53
N THR A 27 1.04 16.02 9.26
CA THR A 27 0.34 15.32 8.17
C THR A 27 0.45 13.82 8.38
N TRP A 28 -0.50 13.05 7.83
CA TRP A 28 -0.46 11.60 7.94
C TRP A 28 0.86 11.01 7.42
N GLU A 29 1.38 11.58 6.34
CA GLU A 29 2.61 11.15 5.69
C GLU A 29 3.83 11.39 6.60
N GLU A 30 3.87 12.50 7.34
CA GLU A 30 4.91 12.78 8.33
C GLU A 30 4.83 11.82 9.52
N ARG A 31 3.62 11.56 10.03
CA ARG A 31 3.39 10.60 11.12
C ARG A 31 3.79 9.18 10.71
N MET A 32 3.42 8.78 9.50
CA MET A 32 3.78 7.48 8.92
C MET A 32 5.30 7.34 8.81
N HIS A 33 6.00 8.35 8.29
CA HIS A 33 7.47 8.33 8.20
C HIS A 33 8.12 8.29 9.59
N GLY A 34 7.64 9.09 10.54
CA GLY A 34 8.12 9.04 11.93
C GLY A 34 7.91 7.68 12.58
N ALA A 35 6.75 7.05 12.35
CA ALA A 35 6.43 5.72 12.82
C ALA A 35 7.31 4.63 12.17
N ASP A 36 7.62 4.75 10.87
CA ASP A 36 8.51 3.83 10.16
C ASP A 36 9.94 3.89 10.71
N VAL A 37 10.49 5.10 10.91
CA VAL A 37 11.80 5.31 11.53
C VAL A 37 11.86 4.70 12.93
N GLN A 38 10.78 4.84 13.70
CA GLN A 38 10.65 4.25 15.03
C GLN A 38 10.17 2.80 15.02
N ARG A 39 10.04 2.18 13.83
CA ARG A 39 9.65 0.78 13.63
C ARG A 39 8.29 0.41 14.27
N ARG A 40 7.41 1.41 14.41
CA ARG A 40 6.04 1.31 14.94
C ARG A 40 4.97 1.19 13.85
N LEU A 41 5.37 1.21 12.58
CA LEU A 41 4.48 1.11 11.43
C LEU A 41 4.36 -0.35 10.96
N VAL A 42 3.13 -0.78 10.70
CA VAL A 42 2.83 -2.10 10.12
C VAL A 42 1.96 -1.92 8.88
N LEU A 43 2.30 -2.62 7.80
CA LEU A 43 1.43 -2.77 6.63
C LEU A 43 0.53 -3.99 6.82
N LEU A 44 -0.77 -3.75 6.80
CA LEU A 44 -1.80 -4.77 6.81
C LEU A 44 -2.30 -5.02 5.38
N GLU A 45 -2.31 -6.28 4.96
CA GLU A 45 -2.68 -6.71 3.60
C GLU A 45 -3.82 -7.72 3.62
N ASN A 46 -4.42 -7.96 2.45
CA ASN A 46 -5.57 -8.85 2.26
C ASN A 46 -6.86 -8.42 2.99
N LEU A 47 -6.97 -7.13 3.31
CA LEU A 47 -8.19 -6.54 3.86
C LEU A 47 -9.34 -6.59 2.84
N ASP A 48 -10.57 -6.45 3.33
CA ASP A 48 -11.69 -6.15 2.44
C ASP A 48 -11.45 -4.77 1.82
N PRO A 49 -11.51 -4.62 0.49
CA PRO A 49 -11.33 -3.30 -0.09
C PRO A 49 -12.45 -2.29 0.22
N SER A 50 -13.59 -2.72 0.75
CA SER A 50 -14.62 -1.80 1.28
C SER A 50 -14.38 -1.42 2.74
N CYS A 51 -13.36 -1.98 3.40
CA CYS A 51 -13.01 -1.69 4.78
C CYS A 51 -12.55 -0.24 4.92
N THR A 52 -12.99 0.43 5.98
CA THR A 52 -12.58 1.78 6.33
C THR A 52 -11.41 1.76 7.31
N SER A 53 -10.71 2.88 7.45
CA SER A 53 -9.63 2.99 8.45
C SER A 53 -10.11 2.68 9.87
N ALA A 54 -11.34 3.07 10.22
CA ALA A 54 -11.92 2.80 11.54
C ALA A 54 -12.17 1.29 11.75
N ASP A 55 -12.65 0.59 10.72
CA ASP A 55 -12.83 -0.87 10.78
C ASP A 55 -11.50 -1.58 11.03
N VAL A 56 -10.40 -1.11 10.43
CA VAL A 56 -9.06 -1.65 10.66
C VAL A 56 -8.62 -1.45 12.11
N GLU A 57 -8.87 -0.27 12.68
CA GLU A 57 -8.56 -0.01 14.08
C GLU A 57 -9.38 -0.91 15.02
N ASP A 58 -10.68 -1.11 14.72
CA ASP A 58 -11.55 -2.01 15.48
C ASP A 58 -11.07 -3.47 15.37
N ILE A 59 -10.66 -3.94 14.17
CA ILE A 59 -10.08 -5.27 13.97
C ILE A 59 -8.87 -5.49 14.86
N ILE A 60 -7.93 -4.55 14.87
CA ILE A 60 -6.70 -4.66 15.67
C ILE A 60 -7.01 -4.63 17.16
N TRP A 61 -7.92 -3.76 17.58
CA TRP A 61 -8.38 -3.69 18.97
C TRP A 61 -8.98 -5.02 19.45
N HIS A 62 -9.90 -5.60 18.68
CA HIS A 62 -10.54 -6.87 19.07
C HIS A 62 -9.60 -8.07 19.01
N ALA A 63 -8.67 -8.10 18.04
CA ALA A 63 -7.78 -9.24 17.86
C ALA A 63 -6.56 -9.24 18.80
N PHE A 64 -6.08 -8.06 19.17
CA PHE A 64 -4.80 -7.92 19.90
C PHE A 64 -4.92 -7.16 21.22
N GLU A 65 -6.08 -6.59 21.55
CA GLU A 65 -6.31 -5.72 22.70
C GLU A 65 -5.41 -4.47 22.70
N GLU A 66 -5.02 -4.02 21.50
CA GLU A 66 -4.05 -2.95 21.30
C GLU A 66 -4.65 -1.81 20.47
N LEU A 67 -4.26 -0.58 20.81
CA LEU A 67 -4.69 0.61 20.08
C LEU A 67 -3.71 0.94 18.97
N CYS A 68 -4.26 1.26 17.80
CA CYS A 68 -3.50 1.79 16.68
C CYS A 68 -4.27 2.94 16.01
N THR A 69 -3.53 3.75 15.25
CA THR A 69 -4.12 4.68 14.28
C THR A 69 -3.89 4.09 12.90
N ALA A 70 -4.96 3.88 12.14
CA ALA A 70 -4.88 3.26 10.83
C ALA A 70 -5.25 4.21 9.70
N LYS A 71 -4.69 3.97 8.51
CA LYS A 71 -5.16 4.58 7.26
C LYS A 71 -5.16 3.55 6.15
N MET A 72 -6.32 3.39 5.52
CA MET A 72 -6.45 2.62 4.29
C MET A 72 -5.57 3.22 3.19
N VAL A 73 -4.87 2.35 2.45
CA VAL A 73 -4.11 2.74 1.27
C VAL A 73 -5.09 3.06 0.14
N GLN A 74 -4.90 4.22 -0.48
CA GLN A 74 -5.74 4.64 -1.59
C GLN A 74 -5.49 3.75 -2.82
N ARG A 75 -6.59 3.27 -3.41
CA ARG A 75 -6.55 2.48 -4.64
C ARG A 75 -6.07 3.31 -5.82
N ASN A 76 -5.15 2.76 -6.58
CA ASN A 76 -4.67 3.29 -7.86
C ASN A 76 -4.90 2.29 -9.00
N ALA A 77 -4.57 2.67 -10.23
CA ALA A 77 -4.81 1.85 -11.44
C ALA A 77 -4.12 0.47 -11.42
N ILE A 78 -3.07 0.32 -10.61
CA ILE A 78 -2.30 -0.93 -10.46
C ILE A 78 -2.65 -1.71 -9.20
N SER A 79 -3.60 -1.23 -8.40
CA SER A 79 -4.03 -1.90 -7.17
C SER A 79 -4.92 -3.09 -7.47
N SER A 80 -4.80 -4.15 -6.67
CA SER A 80 -5.71 -5.27 -6.76
C SER A 80 -7.15 -4.84 -6.44
N PRO A 81 -8.15 -5.17 -7.28
CA PRO A 81 -9.55 -4.92 -6.96
C PRO A 81 -10.05 -5.86 -5.87
N HIS A 82 -9.33 -6.93 -5.57
CA HIS A 82 -9.79 -8.01 -4.69
C HIS A 82 -9.27 -7.90 -3.27
N SER A 83 -8.20 -7.15 -3.02
CA SER A 83 -7.53 -7.06 -1.71
C SER A 83 -7.18 -5.61 -1.38
N GLY A 84 -7.59 -5.15 -0.20
CA GLY A 84 -7.22 -3.87 0.38
C GLY A 84 -5.91 -3.96 1.17
N GLN A 85 -5.32 -2.78 1.41
CA GLN A 85 -4.14 -2.61 2.25
C GLN A 85 -4.36 -1.41 3.18
N ALA A 86 -3.76 -1.44 4.36
CA ALA A 86 -3.79 -0.35 5.33
C ALA A 86 -2.46 -0.21 6.07
N TYR A 87 -2.11 1.01 6.44
CA TYR A 87 -1.02 1.27 7.38
C TYR A 87 -1.58 1.42 8.78
N ALA A 88 -1.01 0.70 9.75
CA ALA A 88 -1.34 0.82 11.16
C ALA A 88 -0.11 1.35 11.94
N ILE A 89 -0.30 2.44 12.66
CA ILE A 89 0.71 3.07 13.52
C ILE A 89 0.41 2.68 14.97
N PHE A 90 1.36 2.00 15.61
CA PHE A 90 1.25 1.59 17.00
C PHE A 90 1.97 2.55 17.94
N LYS A 91 1.63 2.48 19.23
CA LYS A 91 2.26 3.34 20.25
C LYS A 91 3.71 2.96 20.52
N LYS A 92 4.08 1.69 20.42
CA LYS A 92 5.42 1.16 20.70
C LYS A 92 5.87 0.17 19.63
N GLU A 93 7.17 0.06 19.39
CA GLU A 93 7.76 -0.92 18.46
C GLU A 93 7.46 -2.35 18.90
N ALA A 94 7.59 -2.64 20.20
CA ALA A 94 7.31 -3.98 20.75
C ALA A 94 5.88 -4.46 20.45
N ILE A 95 4.90 -3.55 20.39
CA ILE A 95 3.51 -3.88 20.04
C ILE A 95 3.41 -4.20 18.54
N ALA A 96 4.02 -3.38 17.68
CA ALA A 96 4.05 -3.63 16.24
C ALA A 96 4.71 -4.99 15.91
N GLU A 97 5.79 -5.34 16.60
CA GLU A 97 6.45 -6.65 16.47
C GLU A 97 5.61 -7.80 16.97
N MET A 98 4.98 -7.67 18.13
CA MET A 98 4.05 -8.67 18.65
C MET A 98 2.90 -8.93 17.68
N VAL A 99 2.30 -7.88 17.12
CA VAL A 99 1.18 -8.02 16.16
C VAL A 99 1.63 -8.78 14.92
N ILE A 100 2.79 -8.45 14.36
CA ILE A 100 3.32 -9.17 13.20
C ILE A 100 3.61 -10.63 13.55
N ALA A 101 4.30 -10.89 14.67
CA ALA A 101 4.61 -12.25 15.10
C ALA A 101 3.33 -13.08 15.30
N LYS A 102 2.29 -12.53 15.93
CA LYS A 102 1.00 -13.21 16.10
C LYS A 102 0.27 -13.44 14.76
N LEU A 103 0.43 -12.54 13.79
CA LEU A 103 -0.14 -12.71 12.44
C LEU A 103 0.65 -13.73 11.60
N ASP A 104 1.95 -13.89 11.85
CA ASP A 104 2.80 -14.86 11.16
C ASP A 104 2.69 -16.27 11.77
N GLU A 105 2.64 -16.37 13.11
CA GLU A 105 2.47 -17.63 13.86
C GLU A 105 1.03 -18.14 13.79
N GLY A 106 0.06 -17.22 13.79
CA GLY A 106 -1.36 -17.49 13.76
C GLY A 106 -1.98 -17.21 12.38
N CYS A 107 -3.30 -17.41 12.29
CA CYS A 107 -4.09 -16.99 11.15
C CYS A 107 -5.28 -16.20 11.69
N LEU A 108 -5.18 -14.86 11.69
CA LEU A 108 -6.31 -14.02 12.06
C LEU A 108 -7.31 -13.98 10.91
N LEU A 109 -8.33 -14.82 10.99
CA LEU A 109 -9.39 -14.89 10.00
C LEU A 109 -10.44 -13.82 10.30
N LEU A 110 -10.59 -12.85 9.40
CA LEU A 110 -11.63 -11.85 9.47
C LEU A 110 -13.01 -12.48 9.21
N SER A 111 -14.08 -11.79 9.61
CA SER A 111 -15.48 -12.24 9.44
C SER A 111 -15.86 -12.54 7.98
N ASN A 112 -15.18 -11.92 7.01
CA ASN A 112 -15.35 -12.21 5.60
C ASN A 112 -14.59 -13.46 5.10
N GLY A 113 -13.95 -14.20 6.02
CA GLY A 113 -13.18 -15.42 5.76
C GLY A 113 -11.80 -15.17 5.17
N ARG A 114 -11.26 -13.95 5.30
CA ARG A 114 -9.93 -13.60 4.78
C ARG A 114 -8.90 -13.58 5.89
N PRO A 115 -7.72 -14.21 5.71
CA PRO A 115 -6.63 -14.08 6.65
C PRO A 115 -6.00 -12.69 6.54
N LEU A 116 -5.83 -12.01 7.66
CA LEU A 116 -5.08 -10.75 7.73
C LEU A 116 -3.57 -11.05 7.67
N ILE A 117 -2.84 -10.29 6.87
CA ILE A 117 -1.38 -10.43 6.74
C ILE A 117 -0.74 -9.13 7.23
N GLY A 118 0.25 -9.23 8.13
CA GLY A 118 0.98 -8.08 8.65
C GLY A 118 2.45 -8.14 8.25
N SER A 119 3.02 -7.03 7.80
CA SER A 119 4.45 -6.96 7.47
C SER A 119 5.08 -5.61 7.81
N LYS A 120 6.38 -5.61 8.12
CA LYS A 120 7.18 -4.38 8.16
C LYS A 120 7.57 -4.02 6.72
N ARG A 121 6.77 -3.19 6.05
CA ARG A 121 7.14 -2.63 4.74
C ARG A 121 7.29 -1.12 4.86
N ALA A 122 8.45 -0.62 4.44
CA ALA A 122 8.70 0.80 4.34
C ALA A 122 7.61 1.45 3.46
N PRO A 123 7.03 2.56 3.89
CA PRO A 123 6.05 3.25 3.08
C PRO A 123 6.71 3.79 1.81
N CYS A 124 5.98 3.79 0.70
CA CYS A 124 6.46 4.44 -0.52
C CYS A 124 6.69 5.93 -0.22
N SER A 125 7.94 6.34 -0.12
CA SER A 125 8.31 7.72 0.16
C SER A 125 7.85 8.60 -1.00
N THR A 126 6.93 9.54 -0.75
CA THR A 126 6.56 10.58 -1.72
C THR A 126 7.66 11.63 -1.89
N LYS A 127 8.73 11.59 -1.07
CA LYS A 127 9.87 12.52 -1.15
C LYS A 127 11.08 11.89 -1.85
N LYS A 128 11.53 12.63 -2.87
CA LYS A 128 12.60 12.36 -3.84
C LYS A 128 12.35 11.11 -4.68
N GLN A 129 11.76 11.34 -5.87
CA GLN A 129 11.94 10.45 -7.01
C GLN A 129 13.41 10.07 -7.07
N SER A 130 13.71 8.78 -7.13
CA SER A 130 15.09 8.33 -7.19
C SER A 130 15.77 9.02 -8.37
N THR A 131 17.01 9.45 -8.17
CA THR A 131 17.89 9.95 -9.25
C THR A 131 18.31 8.84 -10.22
N PHE A 132 17.57 7.72 -10.25
CA PHE A 132 17.90 6.57 -11.07
C PHE A 132 17.36 6.80 -12.48
N PHE A 133 18.24 7.25 -13.37
CA PHE A 133 17.94 7.55 -14.77
C PHE A 133 17.94 6.30 -15.68
N GLY A 134 17.89 5.09 -15.11
CA GLY A 134 18.04 3.83 -15.83
C GLY A 134 19.50 3.46 -16.12
N HIS A 135 19.70 2.38 -16.88
CA HIS A 135 21.02 1.86 -17.25
C HIS A 135 21.63 2.49 -18.51
N ILE A 136 20.97 3.50 -19.09
CA ILE A 136 21.46 4.19 -20.28
C ILE A 136 22.56 5.16 -19.85
N ILE A 137 23.80 4.72 -19.94
CA ILE A 137 24.97 5.57 -19.75
C ILE A 137 25.22 6.32 -21.06
N ILE A 138 24.74 7.57 -21.16
CA ILE A 138 25.14 8.45 -22.27
C ILE A 138 26.53 8.99 -21.94
N GLU A 139 27.56 8.34 -22.49
CA GLU A 139 28.97 8.59 -22.19
C GLU A 139 29.46 10.02 -22.54
N LYS A 140 28.67 10.80 -23.30
CA LYS A 140 29.05 12.13 -23.81
C LYS A 140 28.47 13.33 -23.05
N LEU A 141 28.10 13.21 -21.76
CA LEU A 141 27.69 14.37 -20.96
C LEU A 141 28.48 14.58 -19.68
N LYS A 142 29.78 14.27 -19.71
CA LYS A 142 30.70 14.80 -18.71
C LYS A 142 30.95 16.29 -19.05
N PHE A 143 30.19 17.16 -18.37
CA PHE A 143 30.33 18.62 -18.22
C PHE A 143 29.87 19.51 -19.39
N GLN A 144 28.77 20.27 -19.17
CA GLN A 144 28.76 21.76 -19.21
C GLN A 144 27.36 22.40 -19.05
N VAL A 145 26.27 21.64 -19.04
CA VAL A 145 24.92 22.22 -18.88
C VAL A 145 24.40 21.92 -17.47
N PRO A 146 24.19 22.92 -16.60
CA PRO A 146 23.48 22.73 -15.34
C PRO A 146 22.15 22.03 -15.60
N ARG A 147 21.77 21.05 -14.76
CA ARG A 147 20.55 20.24 -14.90
C ARG A 147 19.31 21.10 -15.18
N GLU A 148 19.21 22.24 -14.50
CA GLU A 148 18.16 23.24 -14.68
C GLU A 148 18.07 23.75 -16.12
N MET A 149 19.19 23.95 -16.82
CA MET A 149 19.23 24.42 -18.20
C MET A 149 18.85 23.32 -19.20
N ARG A 150 19.08 22.04 -18.89
CA ARG A 150 18.67 20.91 -19.74
C ARG A 150 17.18 20.59 -19.58
N GLU A 151 16.68 20.65 -18.35
CA GLU A 151 15.25 20.53 -18.04
C GLU A 151 14.46 21.76 -18.52
N ALA A 152 15.05 22.96 -18.50
CA ALA A 152 14.45 24.17 -19.06
C ALA A 152 14.41 24.20 -20.60
N MET A 153 15.28 23.47 -21.30
CA MET A 153 15.23 23.32 -22.76
C MET A 153 14.20 22.26 -23.20
N SER A 154 13.95 21.25 -22.37
CA SER A 154 12.93 20.24 -22.61
C SER A 154 11.57 20.73 -22.12
N THR A 155 11.02 21.72 -22.80
CA THR A 155 9.65 22.17 -22.53
C THR A 155 8.67 21.01 -22.69
N SER A 156 7.60 20.98 -21.89
CA SER A 156 6.51 20.00 -22.08
C SER A 156 5.97 20.14 -23.51
N HIS A 157 6.21 19.12 -24.34
CA HIS A 157 5.86 19.14 -25.75
C HIS A 157 5.42 17.75 -26.23
N CYS A 158 4.70 17.71 -27.34
CA CYS A 158 4.43 16.47 -28.05
C CYS A 158 5.55 16.22 -29.05
N SER A 159 6.12 15.02 -29.02
CA SER A 159 7.12 14.60 -29.99
C SER A 159 6.51 14.60 -31.40
N GLN A 160 7.32 15.01 -32.38
CA GLN A 160 6.88 15.02 -33.77
C GLN A 160 7.03 13.59 -34.34
N PRO A 161 6.11 13.12 -35.21
CA PRO A 161 6.11 11.74 -35.71
C PRO A 161 7.40 11.28 -36.41
N ASN A 162 8.28 12.21 -36.78
CA ASN A 162 9.56 11.95 -37.45
C ASN A 162 10.76 12.00 -36.49
N THR A 163 10.55 11.98 -35.17
CA THR A 163 11.64 11.97 -34.17
C THR A 163 11.78 10.61 -33.50
N LEU A 164 13.00 10.26 -33.10
CA LEU A 164 13.26 9.06 -32.31
C LEU A 164 12.47 9.06 -30.99
N GLU A 165 12.26 10.24 -30.40
CA GLU A 165 11.45 10.38 -29.18
C GLU A 165 10.01 9.92 -29.41
N TYR A 166 9.41 10.22 -30.57
CA TYR A 166 8.10 9.72 -30.92
C TYR A 166 8.07 8.20 -31.04
N ASP A 167 9.02 7.62 -31.77
CA ASP A 167 9.09 6.15 -31.93
C ASP A 167 9.25 5.44 -30.58
N MET A 168 10.16 5.93 -29.73
CA MET A 168 10.35 5.39 -28.37
C MET A 168 9.10 5.59 -27.50
N ALA A 169 8.43 6.75 -27.57
CA ALA A 169 7.20 6.99 -26.83
C ALA A 169 6.08 6.03 -27.27
N MET A 170 5.97 5.74 -28.57
CA MET A 170 5.01 4.78 -29.11
C MET A 170 5.31 3.35 -28.64
N GLU A 171 6.58 2.94 -28.61
CA GLU A 171 6.99 1.66 -28.01
C GLU A 171 6.61 1.59 -26.52
N TRP A 172 6.88 2.65 -25.76
CA TRP A 172 6.47 2.75 -24.35
C TRP A 172 4.95 2.64 -24.18
N CYS A 173 4.16 3.32 -25.01
CA CYS A 173 2.70 3.20 -25.00
C CYS A 173 2.24 1.76 -25.27
N LEU A 174 2.86 1.08 -26.25
CA LEU A 174 2.56 -0.32 -26.54
C LEU A 174 2.90 -1.24 -25.35
N GLN A 175 4.04 -1.01 -24.68
CA GLN A 175 4.42 -1.78 -23.49
C GLN A 175 3.47 -1.52 -22.33
N GLN A 176 3.06 -0.26 -22.11
CA GLN A 176 2.08 0.09 -21.10
C GLN A 176 0.75 -0.61 -21.36
N GLU A 177 0.25 -0.60 -22.60
CA GLU A 177 -1.00 -1.27 -22.95
C GLU A 177 -0.91 -2.79 -22.73
N ARG A 178 0.22 -3.41 -23.10
CA ARG A 178 0.47 -4.83 -22.84
C ARG A 178 0.46 -5.15 -21.35
N SER A 179 1.12 -4.32 -20.54
CA SER A 179 1.13 -4.43 -19.08
C SER A 179 -0.28 -4.33 -18.50
N ASP A 180 -1.06 -3.33 -18.92
CA ASP A 180 -2.43 -3.12 -18.47
C ASP A 180 -3.33 -4.31 -18.82
N ARG A 181 -3.18 -4.86 -20.03
CA ARG A 181 -3.90 -6.08 -20.47
C ARG A 181 -3.51 -7.29 -19.62
N ALA A 182 -2.22 -7.48 -19.35
CA ALA A 182 -1.73 -8.57 -18.53
C ALA A 182 -2.26 -8.47 -17.09
N LEU A 183 -2.24 -7.26 -16.51
CA LEU A 183 -2.74 -7.00 -15.17
C LEU A 183 -4.25 -7.24 -15.06
N LYS A 184 -5.03 -6.79 -16.05
CA LYS A 184 -6.47 -7.08 -16.13
C LYS A 184 -6.75 -8.58 -16.21
N ALA A 185 -6.00 -9.32 -17.01
CA ALA A 185 -6.13 -10.77 -17.12
C ALA A 185 -5.78 -11.47 -15.80
N LEU A 186 -4.70 -11.04 -15.13
CA LEU A 186 -4.29 -11.55 -13.83
C LEU A 186 -5.39 -11.37 -12.78
N TYR A 187 -5.93 -10.16 -12.65
CA TYR A 187 -6.99 -9.88 -11.67
C TYR A 187 -8.29 -10.59 -11.98
N LYS A 188 -8.65 -10.76 -13.26
CA LYS A 188 -9.82 -11.57 -13.63
C LYS A 188 -9.66 -13.01 -13.14
N ARG A 189 -8.52 -13.63 -13.44
CA ARG A 189 -8.20 -14.99 -12.99
C ARG A 189 -8.17 -15.11 -11.47
N GLN A 190 -7.52 -14.18 -10.78
CA GLN A 190 -7.48 -14.16 -9.31
C GLN A 190 -8.90 -14.10 -8.72
N GLY A 191 -9.79 -13.29 -9.30
CA GLY A 191 -11.18 -13.21 -8.86
C GLY A 191 -12.00 -14.49 -9.11
N GLU A 192 -11.69 -15.24 -10.17
CA GLU A 192 -12.26 -16.57 -10.42
C GLU A 192 -11.77 -17.60 -9.38
N GLU A 193 -10.46 -17.63 -9.12
CA GLU A 193 -9.84 -18.52 -8.14
C GLU A 193 -10.35 -18.22 -6.71
N LEU A 194 -10.46 -16.95 -6.31
CA LEU A 194 -11.03 -16.57 -5.02
C LEU A 194 -12.49 -17.00 -4.87
N ARG A 195 -13.31 -16.87 -5.92
CA ARG A 195 -14.71 -17.33 -5.91
C ARG A 195 -14.79 -18.86 -5.78
N ARG A 196 -13.93 -19.59 -6.50
CA ARG A 196 -13.84 -21.05 -6.39
C ARG A 196 -13.45 -21.48 -4.97
N LEU A 197 -12.38 -20.90 -4.42
CA LEU A 197 -11.93 -21.19 -3.05
C LEU A 197 -13.02 -20.89 -2.02
N LYS A 198 -13.72 -19.76 -2.15
CA LYS A 198 -14.83 -19.41 -1.25
C LYS A 198 -15.97 -20.43 -1.32
N ALA A 199 -16.29 -20.96 -2.50
CA ALA A 199 -17.32 -21.98 -2.68
C ALA A 199 -16.88 -23.33 -2.07
N GLU A 200 -15.63 -23.74 -2.29
CA GLU A 200 -15.06 -24.95 -1.70
C GLU A 200 -15.03 -24.88 -0.16
N LEU A 201 -14.67 -23.73 0.40
CA LEU A 201 -14.65 -23.54 1.85
C LEU A 201 -16.06 -23.64 2.43
N LYS A 202 -17.06 -22.99 1.81
CA LYS A 202 -18.47 -23.09 2.21
C LYS A 202 -19.08 -24.49 2.08
N SER A 203 -18.52 -25.35 1.22
CA SER A 203 -19.00 -26.73 1.06
C SER A 203 -18.43 -27.69 2.10
N LYS A 204 -17.38 -27.28 2.83
CA LYS A 204 -16.69 -28.08 3.85
C LYS A 204 -17.15 -27.76 5.27
N PHE A 205 -17.95 -26.72 5.44
CA PHE A 205 -18.61 -26.32 6.68
C PHE A 205 -20.13 -26.37 6.47
#